data_AF-A0A0D2BYQ1-F1
#
_entry.id   AF-A0A0D2BYQ1-F1
#
_cell.length_a   1.000
_cell.length_b   1.000
_cell.length_c   1.000
_cell.angle_alpha   90.00
_cell.angle_beta   90.00
_cell.angle_gamma   90.00
#
_symmetry.space_group_name_H-M   'P 1'
#
loop_
_entity.id
_entity.type
_entity.pdbx_description
1 polymer ?
#
loop_
_entity_poly.entity_id
_entity_poly.type
_entity_poly.pdbx_seq_one_letter_code
_entity_poly.pdbx_strand_id
1 'polypeptide(L)'
;MPKATEVLYYLVHFQQLRSIIQWKVWHNPVHERDESKETESVKACFKYLDLTSRSFSAVIKELHPELLLPVCIFYLVLRGLDTIEDDTSIPAKTKEPLLRKFHENLEVDGWHFDGNRPEEKDRELLVNFRYIIEEYKKMKPAYKDIIRDITEKMGNGMADYCLNAEFNEVGVQTVDDYDLYCYYVAGLVGEGLTRMFVESGFGNPALLERPNLHRSMGLFLQKVNITRDVREDFDDNRKFWPREIWSRHVDKFEDLFKPENKEKALNCSSDMVLNALEHADECLYYLAGLREQSVFNFCAIPQSMAIATMDLCFRNYAMFQRNIKITKGEACQLMIESTQNLQVVCDVFKKHVHSIRKKNRPQDPNFLKISIACGKIEQFIESIFPSQKIEDVLAKNKAEETKAQPGDKGDTMILFGAVATMLVVIAVSMLFVAWMLGARFDTAYVEFKKALGELSAQFSGQSITTGTENGHGEL
;
A
#
# COMPACT_ATOMS: atom_id res chain seq x y z
N MET A 1 2.58 -25.31 -2.25
CA MET A 1 1.49 -25.40 -3.25
C MET A 1 0.32 -24.54 -2.77
N PRO A 2 -0.35 -23.77 -3.64
CA PRO A 2 -1.51 -22.96 -3.25
C PRO A 2 -2.65 -23.86 -2.77
N LYS A 3 -3.47 -23.36 -1.83
CA LYS A 3 -4.64 -24.11 -1.36
C LYS A 3 -5.67 -24.22 -2.49
N ALA A 4 -6.40 -25.34 -2.59
CA ALA A 4 -7.41 -25.54 -3.65
C ALA A 4 -8.46 -24.41 -3.69
N THR A 5 -8.79 -23.84 -2.53
CA THR A 5 -9.69 -22.68 -2.40
C THR A 5 -9.11 -21.40 -2.99
N GLU A 6 -7.79 -21.19 -2.92
CA GLU A 6 -7.11 -20.04 -3.54
C GLU A 6 -7.09 -20.19 -5.06
N VAL A 7 -6.88 -21.39 -5.57
CA VAL A 7 -6.92 -21.67 -7.02
C VAL A 7 -8.30 -21.34 -7.58
N LEU A 8 -9.37 -21.81 -6.94
CA LEU A 8 -10.73 -21.51 -7.35
C LEU A 8 -11.05 -20.01 -7.30
N TYR A 9 -10.58 -19.31 -6.25
CA TYR A 9 -10.74 -17.87 -6.10
C TYR A 9 -10.09 -17.10 -7.27
N TYR A 10 -8.86 -17.44 -7.65
CA TYR A 10 -8.14 -16.75 -8.71
C TYR A 10 -8.63 -17.07 -10.13
N LEU A 11 -9.33 -18.20 -10.33
CA LEU A 11 -10.00 -18.51 -11.61
C LEU A 11 -11.13 -17.52 -11.91
N VAL A 12 -11.83 -17.02 -10.89
CA VAL A 12 -12.91 -16.03 -11.04
C VAL A 12 -12.47 -14.59 -10.80
N HIS A 13 -11.26 -14.37 -10.27
CA HIS A 13 -10.64 -13.04 -10.08
C HIS A 13 -9.36 -12.89 -10.93
N PHE A 14 -9.50 -13.03 -12.25
CA PHE A 14 -8.37 -13.03 -13.19
C PHE A 14 -7.47 -11.80 -13.07
N GLN A 15 -8.03 -10.61 -12.82
CA GLN A 15 -7.25 -9.38 -12.67
C GLN A 15 -6.33 -9.42 -11.42
N GLN A 16 -6.79 -10.02 -10.33
CA GLN A 16 -5.97 -10.20 -9.12
C GLN A 16 -4.85 -11.21 -9.37
N LEU A 17 -5.14 -12.30 -10.09
CA LEU A 17 -4.12 -13.27 -10.48
C LEU A 17 -3.07 -12.64 -11.40
N ARG A 18 -3.51 -11.88 -12.41
CA ARG A 18 -2.64 -11.13 -13.32
C ARG A 18 -1.68 -10.22 -12.56
N SER A 19 -2.19 -9.47 -11.58
CA SER A 19 -1.37 -8.56 -10.78
C SER A 19 -0.32 -9.30 -9.96
N ILE A 20 -0.66 -10.47 -9.40
CA ILE A 20 0.31 -11.32 -8.69
C ILE A 20 1.38 -11.85 -9.63
N ILE A 21 1.00 -12.35 -10.82
CA ILE A 21 1.95 -12.85 -11.82
C ILE A 21 2.86 -11.72 -12.28
N GLN A 22 2.29 -10.56 -12.59
CA GLN A 22 3.04 -9.40 -13.04
C GLN A 22 4.07 -8.96 -12.02
N TRP A 23 3.69 -8.83 -10.75
CA TRP A 23 4.63 -8.49 -9.70
C TRP A 23 5.68 -9.58 -9.47
N LYS A 24 5.33 -10.86 -9.57
CA LYS A 24 6.27 -11.95 -9.28
C LYS A 24 7.23 -12.30 -10.43
N VAL A 25 6.82 -12.08 -11.67
CA VAL A 25 7.53 -12.58 -12.86
C VAL A 25 8.12 -11.45 -13.70
N TRP A 26 7.46 -10.29 -13.74
CA TRP A 26 7.84 -9.18 -14.63
C TRP A 26 8.25 -7.91 -13.88
N HIS A 27 8.24 -7.92 -12.55
CA HIS A 27 8.79 -6.82 -11.76
C HIS A 27 10.31 -6.88 -11.80
N ASN A 28 10.92 -5.80 -12.28
CA ASN A 28 12.35 -5.58 -12.17
C ASN A 28 12.58 -4.59 -11.04
N PRO A 29 13.23 -4.99 -9.94
CA PRO A 29 13.52 -4.08 -8.84
C PRO A 29 14.44 -2.94 -9.32
N VAL A 30 14.30 -1.76 -8.72
CA VAL A 30 15.10 -0.59 -9.10
C VAL A 30 16.58 -0.84 -8.83
N HIS A 31 16.88 -1.46 -7.68
CA HIS A 31 18.20 -1.90 -7.29
C HIS A 31 18.16 -3.35 -6.85
N GLU A 32 19.19 -4.12 -7.19
CA GLU A 32 19.34 -5.52 -6.81
C GLU A 32 20.47 -5.69 -5.79
N ARG A 33 20.22 -6.57 -4.83
CA ARG A 33 21.18 -6.96 -3.79
C ARG A 33 22.07 -8.10 -4.30
N ASP A 34 23.37 -7.97 -4.09
CA ASP A 34 24.36 -9.01 -4.43
C ASP A 34 24.82 -9.76 -3.16
N GLU A 35 24.11 -10.85 -2.84
CA GLU A 35 24.37 -11.66 -1.64
C GLU A 35 25.76 -12.32 -1.63
N SER A 36 26.43 -12.41 -2.78
CA SER A 36 27.76 -13.03 -2.89
C SER A 36 28.86 -12.19 -2.23
N LYS A 37 28.64 -10.87 -2.15
CA LYS A 37 29.61 -9.90 -1.59
C LYS A 37 29.35 -9.58 -0.12
N GLU A 38 28.28 -10.11 0.46
CA GLU A 38 27.86 -9.78 1.81
C GLU A 38 28.58 -10.61 2.88
N THR A 39 28.95 -9.93 3.97
CA THR A 39 29.46 -10.58 5.20
C THR A 39 28.36 -11.38 5.89
N GLU A 40 28.74 -12.24 6.83
CA GLU A 40 27.79 -13.02 7.63
C GLU A 40 26.80 -12.12 8.39
N SER A 41 27.30 -11.04 8.99
CA SER A 41 26.52 -10.04 9.71
C SER A 41 25.47 -9.34 8.84
N VAL A 42 25.82 -8.96 7.62
CA VAL A 42 24.88 -8.35 6.65
C VAL A 42 23.79 -9.36 6.26
N LYS A 43 24.17 -10.61 5.97
CA LYS A 43 23.21 -11.68 5.67
C LYS A 43 22.26 -11.94 6.84
N ALA A 44 22.79 -11.92 8.06
CA ALA A 44 21.97 -12.05 9.27
C ALA A 44 20.96 -10.89 9.40
N CYS A 45 21.38 -9.65 9.13
CA CYS A 45 20.47 -8.50 9.15
C CYS A 45 19.31 -8.67 8.14
N PHE A 46 19.59 -9.04 6.89
CA PHE A 46 18.52 -9.28 5.91
C PHE A 46 17.66 -10.51 6.21
N LYS A 47 18.22 -11.56 6.83
CA LYS A 47 17.44 -12.69 7.36
C LYS A 47 16.44 -12.19 8.41
N TYR A 48 16.89 -11.40 9.39
CA TYR A 48 16.01 -10.86 10.43
C TYR A 48 15.00 -9.86 9.86
N LEU A 49 15.37 -9.12 8.82
CA LEU A 49 14.43 -8.28 8.10
C LEU A 49 13.29 -9.12 7.51
N ASP A 50 13.59 -10.23 6.83
CA ASP A 50 12.55 -11.11 6.27
C ASP A 50 11.66 -11.77 7.33
N LEU A 51 12.24 -12.17 8.47
CA LEU A 51 11.51 -12.82 9.55
C LEU A 51 10.53 -11.86 10.24
N THR A 52 10.96 -10.61 10.45
CA THR A 52 10.21 -9.61 11.22
C THR A 52 9.35 -8.72 10.33
N SER A 53 9.67 -8.60 9.04
CA SER A 53 9.09 -7.63 8.11
C SER A 53 8.54 -8.35 6.88
N ARG A 54 7.21 -8.53 6.80
CA ARG A 54 6.58 -9.19 5.65
C ARG A 54 6.66 -8.33 4.38
N SER A 55 5.72 -7.40 4.24
CA SER A 55 5.61 -6.55 3.05
C SER A 55 6.73 -5.49 2.98
N PHE A 56 7.18 -5.01 4.13
CA PHE A 56 8.23 -3.99 4.21
C PHE A 56 9.61 -4.51 3.83
N SER A 57 9.94 -5.79 4.05
CA SER A 57 11.23 -6.36 3.61
C SER A 57 11.42 -6.24 2.10
N ALA A 58 10.37 -6.54 1.31
CA ALA A 58 10.44 -6.45 -0.15
C ALA A 58 10.80 -5.04 -0.62
N VAL A 59 10.17 -4.00 -0.08
CA VAL A 59 10.44 -2.61 -0.49
C VAL A 59 11.76 -2.07 0.05
N ILE A 60 12.23 -2.53 1.22
CA ILE A 60 13.54 -2.14 1.75
C ILE A 60 14.66 -2.70 0.87
N LYS A 61 14.51 -3.94 0.39
CA LYS A 61 15.53 -4.62 -0.43
C LYS A 61 15.74 -4.00 -1.82
N GLU A 62 14.80 -3.18 -2.29
CA GLU A 62 14.89 -2.47 -3.57
C GLU A 62 15.49 -1.06 -3.44
N LEU A 63 15.81 -0.62 -2.22
CA LEU A 63 16.42 0.69 -1.98
C LEU A 63 17.79 0.81 -2.61
N HIS A 64 18.14 2.05 -2.99
CA HIS A 64 19.47 2.42 -3.46
C HIS A 64 20.55 1.92 -2.49
N PRO A 65 21.70 1.40 -2.97
CA PRO A 65 22.74 0.81 -2.11
C PRO A 65 23.22 1.68 -0.95
N GLU A 66 23.21 3.01 -1.13
CA GLU A 66 23.52 4.00 -0.09
C GLU A 66 22.57 3.93 1.13
N LEU A 67 21.30 3.59 0.94
CA LEU A 67 20.27 3.55 1.99
C LEU A 67 19.80 2.14 2.35
N LEU A 68 20.09 1.14 1.52
CA LEU A 68 19.66 -0.24 1.70
C LEU A 68 19.99 -0.79 3.10
N LEU A 69 21.27 -0.76 3.49
CA LEU A 69 21.69 -1.26 4.81
C LEU A 69 21.33 -0.30 5.96
N PRO A 70 21.51 1.04 5.85
CA PRO A 70 21.07 1.98 6.88
C PRO A 70 19.59 1.87 7.24
N VAL A 71 18.69 1.77 6.26
CA VAL A 71 17.25 1.63 6.51
C VAL A 71 16.92 0.24 7.07
N CYS A 72 17.61 -0.81 6.62
CA CYS A 72 17.47 -2.16 7.19
C CYS A 72 17.83 -2.17 8.68
N ILE A 73 18.98 -1.63 9.05
CA ILE A 73 19.40 -1.55 10.46
C ILE A 73 18.49 -0.64 11.27
N PHE A 74 18.09 0.51 10.72
CA PHE A 74 17.12 1.38 11.39
C PHE A 74 15.82 0.64 11.72
N TYR A 75 15.27 -0.10 10.75
CA TYR A 75 14.09 -0.94 10.97
C TYR A 75 14.32 -2.00 12.06
N LEU A 76 15.44 -2.73 12.02
CA LEU A 76 15.74 -3.79 12.98
C LEU A 76 15.98 -3.27 14.40
N VAL A 77 16.63 -2.11 14.53
CA VAL A 77 16.83 -1.44 15.83
C VAL A 77 15.48 -1.10 16.45
N LEU A 78 14.60 -0.44 15.67
CA LEU A 78 13.27 -0.07 16.17
C LEU A 78 12.38 -1.29 16.41
N ARG A 79 12.47 -2.34 15.59
CA ARG A 79 11.77 -3.60 15.84
C ARG A 79 12.25 -4.30 17.11
N GLY A 80 13.56 -4.26 17.40
CA GLY A 80 14.09 -4.77 18.66
C GLY A 80 13.53 -4.02 19.87
N LEU A 81 13.45 -2.69 19.78
CA LEU A 81 12.84 -1.86 20.81
C LEU A 81 11.34 -2.21 21.01
N ASP A 82 10.58 -2.28 19.92
CA ASP A 82 9.16 -2.68 19.88
C ASP A 82 8.93 -4.06 20.52
N THR A 83 9.80 -5.03 20.23
CA THR A 83 9.72 -6.40 20.79
C THR A 83 9.90 -6.42 22.33
N ILE A 84 10.65 -5.47 22.90
CA ILE A 84 10.75 -5.32 24.37
C ILE A 84 9.50 -4.65 24.93
N GLU A 85 8.95 -3.67 24.21
CA GLU A 85 7.75 -2.92 24.59
C GLU A 85 6.51 -3.80 24.62
N ASP A 86 6.25 -4.55 23.54
CA ASP A 86 5.08 -5.41 23.36
C ASP A 86 5.05 -6.65 24.28
N ASP A 87 6.20 -7.08 24.81
CA ASP A 87 6.25 -8.29 25.63
C ASP A 87 5.66 -8.04 27.02
N THR A 88 4.39 -8.37 27.17
CA THR A 88 3.61 -8.31 28.41
C THR A 88 4.16 -9.17 29.56
N SER A 89 5.11 -10.09 29.30
CA SER A 89 5.74 -10.90 30.35
C SER A 89 6.85 -10.16 31.10
N ILE A 90 7.39 -9.08 30.54
CA ILE A 90 8.46 -8.29 31.16
C ILE A 90 7.84 -7.26 32.12
N PRO A 91 8.16 -7.30 33.43
CA PRO A 91 7.65 -6.33 34.39
C PRO A 91 8.05 -4.89 34.04
N ALA A 92 7.16 -3.92 34.25
CA ALA A 92 7.41 -2.50 33.95
C ALA A 92 8.72 -1.96 34.57
N LYS A 93 9.05 -2.37 35.80
CA LYS A 93 10.31 -1.99 36.49
C LYS A 93 11.57 -2.45 35.76
N THR A 94 11.49 -3.54 35.01
CA THR A 94 12.60 -4.05 34.20
C THR A 94 12.54 -3.46 32.79
N LYS A 95 11.33 -3.30 32.24
CA LYS A 95 11.10 -2.80 30.89
C LYS A 95 11.50 -1.33 30.72
N GLU A 96 11.12 -0.46 31.66
CA GLU A 96 11.41 0.97 31.58
C GLU A 96 12.90 1.31 31.38
N PRO A 97 13.84 0.82 32.21
CA PRO A 97 15.25 1.16 32.01
C PRO A 97 15.82 0.55 30.73
N LEU A 98 15.30 -0.60 30.28
CA LEU A 98 15.70 -1.21 29.01
C LEU A 98 15.31 -0.33 27.82
N LEU A 99 14.08 0.20 27.82
CA LEU A 99 13.59 1.07 26.74
C LEU A 99 14.37 2.39 26.68
N ARG A 100 14.55 3.07 27.81
CA ARG A 100 15.26 4.37 27.84
C ARG A 100 16.71 4.25 27.41
N LYS A 101 17.40 3.19 27.83
CA LYS A 101 18.83 2.98 27.55
C LYS A 101 19.09 2.15 26.29
N PHE A 102 18.06 1.77 25.53
CA PHE A 102 18.23 0.92 24.36
C PHE A 102 19.20 1.54 23.34
N HIS A 103 19.13 2.87 23.16
CA HIS A 103 20.01 3.60 22.26
C HIS A 103 21.49 3.54 22.68
N GLU A 104 21.79 3.46 23.98
CA GLU A 104 23.16 3.32 24.51
C GLU A 104 23.75 1.95 24.17
N ASN A 105 22.90 0.91 24.13
CA ASN A 105 23.32 -0.45 23.83
C ASN A 105 23.82 -0.62 22.40
N LEU A 106 23.49 0.29 21.48
CA LEU A 106 24.01 0.30 20.10
C LEU A 106 25.54 0.49 20.07
N GLU A 107 26.13 1.03 21.13
CA GLU A 107 27.57 1.22 21.26
C GLU A 107 28.26 0.06 22.01
N VAL A 108 27.51 -0.93 22.51
CA VAL A 108 28.06 -2.05 23.29
C VAL A 108 28.31 -3.26 22.39
N ASP A 109 29.59 -3.59 22.17
CA ASP A 109 29.97 -4.74 21.32
C ASP A 109 29.36 -6.05 21.82
N GLY A 110 28.70 -6.78 20.92
CA GLY A 110 28.10 -8.08 21.23
C GLY A 110 26.84 -8.02 22.11
N TRP A 111 26.27 -6.85 22.35
CA TRP A 111 25.03 -6.75 23.11
C TRP A 111 23.90 -7.54 22.45
N HIS A 112 23.12 -8.20 23.30
CA HIS A 112 21.95 -8.98 22.94
C HIS A 112 21.02 -9.04 24.17
N PHE A 113 19.78 -9.39 23.94
CA PHE A 113 18.77 -9.53 24.98
C PHE A 113 18.02 -10.85 24.82
N ASP A 114 18.01 -11.65 25.89
CA ASP A 114 17.37 -12.98 25.94
C ASP A 114 16.23 -13.02 26.98
N GLY A 115 15.76 -11.84 27.43
CA GLY A 115 14.78 -11.72 28.51
C GLY A 115 13.30 -11.79 28.08
N ASN A 116 13.03 -11.87 26.77
CA ASN A 116 11.66 -12.09 26.26
C ASN A 116 11.18 -13.52 26.51
N ARG A 117 9.86 -13.69 26.63
CA ARG A 117 9.23 -15.02 26.68
C ARG A 117 9.58 -15.84 25.42
N PRO A 118 9.75 -17.17 25.51
CA PRO A 118 10.10 -18.02 24.37
C PRO A 118 9.14 -17.93 23.17
N GLU A 119 7.86 -17.63 23.44
CA GLU A 119 6.80 -17.53 22.44
C GLU A 119 6.79 -16.18 21.71
N GLU A 120 7.60 -15.21 22.15
CA GLU A 120 7.67 -13.90 21.51
C GLU A 120 8.22 -14.02 20.09
N LYS A 121 7.42 -13.59 19.11
CA LYS A 121 7.60 -13.93 17.69
C LYS A 121 8.95 -13.46 17.16
N ASP A 122 9.35 -12.26 17.56
CA ASP A 122 10.55 -11.60 17.04
C ASP A 122 11.74 -11.69 18.04
N ARG A 123 11.63 -12.54 19.08
CA ARG A 123 12.70 -12.79 20.08
C ARG A 123 14.07 -13.09 19.47
N GLU A 124 14.13 -13.88 18.39
CA GLU A 124 15.39 -14.30 17.76
C GLU A 124 16.25 -13.10 17.31
N LEU A 125 15.61 -11.98 16.95
CA LEU A 125 16.28 -10.73 16.60
C LEU A 125 17.09 -10.19 17.80
N LEU A 126 16.47 -10.11 18.98
CA LEU A 126 17.11 -9.57 20.18
C LEU A 126 18.22 -10.49 20.72
N VAL A 127 18.05 -11.81 20.61
CA VAL A 127 19.08 -12.79 20.98
C VAL A 127 20.33 -12.68 20.11
N ASN A 128 20.15 -12.29 18.84
CA ASN A 128 21.23 -12.16 17.87
C ASN A 128 21.52 -10.71 17.50
N PHE A 129 21.16 -9.77 18.38
CA PHE A 129 21.28 -8.33 18.12
C PHE A 129 22.74 -7.87 17.92
N ARG A 130 23.71 -8.69 18.31
CA ARG A 130 25.15 -8.51 18.02
C ARG A 130 25.44 -8.20 16.55
N TYR A 131 24.73 -8.84 15.61
CA TYR A 131 24.94 -8.62 14.17
C TYR A 131 24.45 -7.23 13.73
N ILE A 132 23.36 -6.75 14.33
CA ILE A 132 22.79 -5.42 14.06
C ILE A 132 23.78 -4.35 14.56
N ILE A 133 24.36 -4.54 15.74
CA ILE A 133 25.37 -3.63 16.31
C ILE A 133 26.64 -3.60 15.46
N GLU A 134 27.10 -4.76 15.00
CA GLU A 134 28.28 -4.86 14.14
C GLU A 134 28.12 -4.00 12.87
N GLU A 135 26.97 -4.11 12.19
CA GLU A 135 26.69 -3.33 10.99
C GLU A 135 26.37 -1.86 11.28
N TYR A 136 25.63 -1.57 12.36
CA TYR A 136 25.39 -0.21 12.82
C TYR A 136 26.70 0.56 13.01
N LYS A 137 27.71 -0.04 13.66
CA LYS A 137 28.99 0.63 13.93
C LYS A 137 29.81 0.97 12.68
N LYS A 138 29.65 0.18 11.61
CA LYS A 138 30.32 0.37 10.31
C LYS A 138 29.72 1.51 9.47
N MET A 139 28.54 2.02 9.84
CA MET A 139 27.86 3.08 9.08
C MET A 139 28.53 4.44 9.20
N LYS A 140 28.22 5.31 8.23
CA LYS A 140 28.58 6.73 8.26
C LYS A 140 28.07 7.38 9.55
N PRO A 141 28.83 8.29 10.19
CA PRO A 141 28.43 8.95 11.43
C PRO A 141 27.02 9.56 11.39
N ALA A 142 26.66 10.22 10.28
CA ALA A 142 25.34 10.85 10.12
C ALA A 142 24.17 9.86 10.31
N TYR A 143 24.25 8.66 9.71
CA TYR A 143 23.20 7.65 9.87
C TYR A 143 23.17 7.06 11.28
N LYS A 144 24.33 6.86 11.91
CA LYS A 144 24.40 6.38 13.30
C LYS A 144 23.73 7.37 14.26
N ASP A 145 24.04 8.65 14.12
CA ASP A 145 23.46 9.70 14.95
C ASP A 145 21.94 9.82 14.75
N ILE A 146 21.45 9.67 13.50
CA ILE A 146 20.01 9.62 13.22
C ILE A 146 19.35 8.42 13.92
N ILE A 147 19.89 7.21 13.76
CA ILE A 147 19.32 5.99 14.36
C ILE A 147 19.30 6.10 15.88
N ARG A 148 20.42 6.51 16.49
CA ARG A 148 20.55 6.66 17.95
C ARG A 148 19.54 7.67 18.49
N ASP A 149 19.46 8.86 17.90
CA ASP A 149 18.55 9.93 18.33
C ASP A 149 17.08 9.51 18.25
N ILE A 150 16.67 8.87 17.15
CA ILE A 150 15.29 8.39 17.01
C ILE A 150 14.99 7.26 17.99
N THR A 151 15.94 6.35 18.19
CA THR A 151 15.80 5.24 19.14
C THR A 151 15.70 5.74 20.58
N GLU A 152 16.45 6.77 20.94
CA GLU A 152 16.36 7.43 22.25
C GLU A 152 14.99 8.07 22.47
N LYS A 153 14.52 8.87 21.50
CA LYS A 153 13.20 9.53 21.57
C LYS A 153 12.06 8.51 21.65
N MET A 154 12.10 7.47 20.81
CA MET A 154 11.08 6.42 20.77
C MET A 154 11.10 5.57 22.05
N GLY A 155 12.29 5.19 22.54
CA GLY A 155 12.45 4.43 23.79
C GLY A 155 11.95 5.20 25.01
N ASN A 156 12.21 6.51 25.07
CA ASN A 156 11.67 7.38 26.13
C ASN A 156 10.14 7.49 26.06
N GLY A 157 9.58 7.71 24.87
CA GLY A 157 8.13 7.76 24.68
C GLY A 157 7.45 6.45 25.08
N MET A 158 7.95 5.31 24.59
CA MET A 158 7.45 3.98 24.95
C MET A 158 7.53 3.70 26.46
N ALA A 159 8.62 4.12 27.11
CA ALA A 159 8.76 4.01 28.56
C ALA A 159 7.71 4.83 29.32
N ASP A 160 7.41 6.05 28.86
CA ASP A 160 6.40 6.91 29.46
C ASP A 160 5.00 6.27 29.38
N TYR A 161 4.63 5.69 28.24
CA TYR A 161 3.37 4.96 28.07
C TYR A 161 3.33 3.66 28.90
N CYS A 162 4.43 2.92 28.99
CA CYS A 162 4.51 1.72 29.80
C CYS A 162 4.26 2.00 31.30
N LEU A 163 4.78 3.12 31.82
CA LEU A 163 4.58 3.53 33.21
C LEU A 163 3.23 4.21 33.49
N ASN A 164 2.49 4.59 32.44
CA ASN A 164 1.24 5.30 32.59
C ASN A 164 0.12 4.33 32.99
N ALA A 165 -0.09 4.20 34.30
CA ALA A 165 -1.14 3.34 34.88
C ALA A 165 -2.54 3.70 34.36
N GLU A 166 -2.81 4.99 34.13
CA GLU A 166 -4.09 5.44 33.58
C GLU A 166 -4.24 4.96 32.12
N PHE A 167 -3.22 5.14 31.28
CA PHE A 167 -3.24 4.59 29.91
C PHE A 167 -3.45 3.08 29.90
N ASN A 168 -2.79 2.34 30.80
CA ASN A 168 -2.92 0.89 30.89
C ASN A 168 -4.30 0.43 31.38
N GLU A 169 -5.00 1.22 32.21
CA GLU A 169 -6.32 0.88 32.73
C GLU A 169 -7.48 1.36 31.84
N VAL A 170 -7.40 2.59 31.32
CA VAL A 170 -8.50 3.27 30.61
C VAL A 170 -8.23 3.52 29.12
N GLY A 171 -7.02 3.23 28.62
CA GLY A 171 -6.63 3.41 27.22
C GLY A 171 -6.35 4.88 26.86
N VAL A 172 -6.22 5.15 25.56
CA VAL A 172 -6.03 6.51 25.03
C VAL A 172 -7.26 7.38 25.35
N GLN A 173 -7.05 8.56 25.95
CA GLN A 173 -8.17 9.43 26.35
C GLN A 173 -8.58 10.42 25.25
N THR A 174 -7.68 11.29 24.82
CA THR A 174 -7.98 12.36 23.86
C THR A 174 -7.43 12.08 22.46
N VAL A 175 -7.90 12.83 21.45
CA VAL A 175 -7.30 12.80 20.11
C VAL A 175 -5.85 13.30 20.14
N ASP A 176 -5.52 14.25 21.02
CA ASP A 176 -4.14 14.74 21.18
C ASP A 176 -3.22 13.65 21.76
N ASP A 177 -3.70 12.86 22.74
CA ASP A 177 -2.96 11.71 23.27
C ASP A 177 -2.76 10.63 22.21
N TYR A 178 -3.76 10.44 21.35
CA TYR A 178 -3.70 9.51 20.22
C TYR A 178 -2.64 9.92 19.20
N ASP A 179 -2.62 11.21 18.84
CA ASP A 179 -1.64 11.79 17.92
C ASP A 179 -0.23 11.81 18.50
N LEU A 180 -0.11 11.98 19.81
CA LEU A 180 1.16 11.91 20.53
C LEU A 180 1.69 10.47 20.58
N TYR A 181 0.83 9.50 20.87
CA TYR A 181 1.19 8.08 20.83
C TYR A 181 1.66 7.68 19.43
N CYS A 182 0.86 8.00 18.40
CA CYS A 182 1.23 7.72 17.01
C CYS A 182 2.51 8.46 16.59
N TYR A 183 2.77 9.65 17.13
CA TYR A 183 4.01 10.36 16.88
C TYR A 183 5.22 9.59 17.41
N TYR A 184 5.18 9.10 18.66
CA TYR A 184 6.30 8.34 19.22
C TYR A 184 6.56 7.04 18.47
N VAL A 185 5.52 6.27 18.14
CA VAL A 185 5.71 4.92 17.58
C VAL A 185 5.87 4.90 16.05
N ALA A 186 5.46 5.95 15.34
CA ALA A 186 5.52 5.99 13.87
C ALA A 186 5.95 7.35 13.29
N GLY A 187 5.56 8.47 13.90
CA GLY A 187 5.98 9.80 13.46
C GLY A 187 7.50 10.01 13.52
N LEU A 188 8.14 9.54 14.59
CA LEU A 188 9.60 9.53 14.75
C LEU A 188 10.31 8.67 13.69
N VAL A 189 9.70 7.57 13.27
CA VAL A 189 10.20 6.74 12.16
C VAL A 189 10.22 7.54 10.86
N GLY A 190 9.15 8.30 10.60
CA GLY A 190 9.09 9.24 9.48
C GLY A 190 10.18 10.31 9.53
N GLU A 191 10.45 10.88 10.71
CA GLU A 191 11.54 11.84 10.92
C GLU A 191 12.91 11.23 10.60
N GLY A 192 13.21 10.05 11.15
CA GLY A 192 14.47 9.34 10.91
C GLY A 192 14.71 9.03 9.45
N LEU A 193 13.70 8.47 8.76
CA LEU A 193 13.76 8.20 7.33
C LEU A 193 13.98 9.48 6.51
N THR A 194 13.25 10.55 6.82
CA THR A 194 13.39 11.84 6.12
C THR A 194 14.81 12.39 6.26
N ARG A 195 15.39 12.34 7.47
CA ARG A 195 16.77 12.77 7.72
C ARG A 195 17.77 11.95 6.92
N MET A 196 17.59 10.62 6.84
CA MET A 196 18.45 9.75 6.01
C MET A 196 18.33 10.08 4.52
N PHE A 197 17.11 10.32 4.02
CA PHE A 197 16.89 10.65 2.61
C PHE A 197 17.51 11.99 2.22
N VAL A 198 17.42 13.00 3.10
CA VAL A 198 18.05 14.30 2.86
C VAL A 198 19.56 14.20 2.95
N GLU A 199 20.09 13.47 3.94
CA GLU A 199 21.53 13.21 4.09
C GLU A 199 22.11 12.51 2.85
N SER A 200 21.39 11.53 2.29
CA SER A 200 21.81 10.82 1.07
C SER A 200 21.60 11.63 -0.23
N GLY A 201 21.00 12.82 -0.16
CA GLY A 201 20.66 13.67 -1.31
C GLY A 201 19.44 13.21 -2.11
N PHE A 202 18.70 12.22 -1.63
CA PHE A 202 17.52 11.64 -2.31
C PHE A 202 16.19 12.28 -1.88
N GLY A 203 16.17 13.02 -0.78
CA GLY A 203 15.06 13.86 -0.34
C GLY A 203 15.33 15.34 -0.60
N ASN A 204 14.29 16.10 -0.90
CA ASN A 204 14.40 17.56 -0.91
C ASN A 204 14.64 18.10 0.52
N PRO A 205 15.68 18.92 0.77
CA PRO A 205 15.94 19.49 2.10
C PRO A 205 14.74 20.24 2.71
N ALA A 206 13.86 20.81 1.88
CA ALA A 206 12.62 21.47 2.33
C ALA A 206 11.67 20.53 3.11
N LEU A 207 11.84 19.20 3.01
CA LEU A 207 11.10 18.23 3.81
C LEU A 207 11.43 18.34 5.31
N LEU A 208 12.65 18.75 5.67
CA LEU A 208 13.05 18.98 7.07
C LEU A 208 12.52 20.30 7.62
N GLU A 209 12.24 21.27 6.76
CA GLU A 209 11.66 22.57 7.15
C GLU A 209 10.16 22.46 7.46
N ARG A 210 9.51 21.35 7.10
CA ARG A 210 8.08 21.10 7.27
C ARG A 210 7.84 19.78 8.01
N PRO A 211 8.10 19.73 9.33
CA PRO A 211 8.06 18.50 10.09
C PRO A 211 6.69 17.83 10.15
N ASN A 212 5.61 18.60 9.91
CA ASN A 212 4.26 18.06 9.79
C ASN A 212 4.13 17.00 8.68
N LEU A 213 4.88 17.13 7.58
CA LEU A 213 4.79 16.21 6.44
C LEU A 213 5.26 14.79 6.81
N HIS A 214 6.47 14.67 7.36
CA HIS A 214 6.98 13.36 7.76
C HIS A 214 6.26 12.80 9.00
N ARG A 215 5.77 13.68 9.88
CA ARG A 215 4.86 13.29 10.97
C ARG A 215 3.60 12.65 10.41
N SER A 216 2.93 13.28 9.45
CA SER A 216 1.71 12.76 8.82
C SER A 216 1.94 11.45 8.07
N MET A 217 3.10 11.27 7.42
CA MET A 217 3.47 9.98 6.82
C MET A 217 3.46 8.84 7.85
N GLY A 218 4.02 9.06 9.05
CA GLY A 218 4.01 8.08 10.13
C GLY A 218 2.64 7.89 10.76
N LEU A 219 1.97 9.00 11.10
CA LEU A 219 0.64 8.99 11.73
C LEU A 219 -0.38 8.29 10.84
N PHE A 220 -0.40 8.57 9.53
CA PHE A 220 -1.39 7.95 8.64
C PHE A 220 -1.26 6.42 8.65
N LEU A 221 -0.04 5.89 8.51
CA LEU A 221 0.22 4.44 8.56
C LEU A 221 -0.20 3.83 9.90
N GLN A 222 0.13 4.49 11.01
CA GLN A 222 -0.19 3.97 12.34
C GLN A 222 -1.69 3.99 12.62
N LYS A 223 -2.37 5.09 12.28
CA LYS A 223 -3.82 5.21 12.41
C LYS A 223 -4.55 4.19 11.55
N VAL A 224 -4.01 3.83 10.39
CA VAL A 224 -4.52 2.73 9.56
C VAL A 224 -4.45 1.39 10.27
N ASN A 225 -3.31 1.07 10.86
CA ASN A 225 -3.15 -0.18 11.59
C ASN A 225 -4.10 -0.24 12.79
N ILE A 226 -4.10 0.77 13.65
CA ILE A 226 -4.98 0.86 14.83
C ILE A 226 -6.46 0.79 14.46
N THR A 227 -6.87 1.43 13.37
CA THR A 227 -8.27 1.36 12.91
C THR A 227 -8.62 -0.05 12.47
N ARG A 228 -7.81 -0.66 11.60
CA ARG A 228 -8.08 -1.98 11.03
C ARG A 228 -8.04 -3.10 12.07
N ASP A 229 -7.08 -3.03 12.99
CA ASP A 229 -6.72 -4.12 13.89
C ASP A 229 -7.51 -4.07 15.23
N VAL A 230 -8.55 -3.21 15.31
CA VAL A 230 -9.40 -2.99 16.50
C VAL A 230 -9.92 -4.27 17.16
N ARG A 231 -10.20 -5.33 16.38
CA ARG A 231 -10.65 -6.61 16.94
C ARG A 231 -9.52 -7.40 17.60
N GLU A 232 -8.36 -7.46 16.94
CA GLU A 232 -7.16 -8.14 17.48
C GLU A 232 -6.70 -7.43 18.75
N ASP A 233 -6.60 -6.10 18.71
CA ASP A 233 -6.22 -5.30 19.87
C ASP A 233 -7.18 -5.52 21.05
N PHE A 234 -8.49 -5.56 20.79
CA PHE A 234 -9.48 -5.84 21.83
C PHE A 234 -9.34 -7.24 22.44
N ASP A 235 -9.09 -8.27 21.62
CA ASP A 235 -8.87 -9.64 22.09
C ASP A 235 -7.62 -9.76 22.97
N ASP A 236 -6.60 -8.92 22.70
CA ASP A 236 -5.37 -8.81 23.49
C ASP A 236 -5.49 -7.85 24.68
N ASN A 237 -6.68 -7.31 24.97
CA ASN A 237 -6.94 -6.29 26.01
C ASN A 237 -6.19 -4.96 25.81
N ARG A 238 -5.89 -4.59 24.57
CA ARG A 238 -5.31 -3.30 24.17
C ARG A 238 -6.39 -2.36 23.63
N LYS A 239 -6.31 -1.07 23.97
CA LYS A 239 -7.33 -0.06 23.63
C LYS A 239 -6.68 1.24 23.13
N PHE A 240 -6.47 1.31 21.82
CA PHE A 240 -5.83 2.46 21.17
C PHE A 240 -6.79 3.49 20.59
N TRP A 241 -8.07 3.16 20.43
CA TRP A 241 -9.06 4.13 19.96
C TRP A 241 -9.32 5.15 21.08
N PRO A 242 -9.22 6.46 20.82
CA PRO A 242 -9.34 7.48 21.85
C PRO A 242 -10.76 7.52 22.42
N ARG A 243 -10.88 7.60 23.75
CA ARG A 243 -12.15 7.73 24.47
C ARG A 243 -12.97 8.90 23.98
N GLU A 244 -12.32 10.02 23.69
CA GLU A 244 -12.96 11.20 23.14
C GLU A 244 -13.76 10.92 21.85
N ILE A 245 -13.34 9.93 21.04
CA ILE A 245 -14.07 9.48 19.85
C ILE A 245 -15.12 8.44 20.23
N TRP A 246 -14.72 7.28 20.78
CA TRP A 246 -15.64 6.15 20.91
C TRP A 246 -16.77 6.40 21.93
N SER A 247 -16.53 7.22 22.95
CA SER A 247 -17.55 7.55 23.97
C SER A 247 -18.71 8.40 23.45
N ARG A 248 -18.56 9.00 22.26
CA ARG A 248 -19.66 9.69 21.56
C ARG A 248 -20.69 8.70 21.00
N HIS A 249 -20.32 7.43 20.85
CA HIS A 249 -21.13 6.41 20.19
C HIS A 249 -21.64 5.34 21.16
N VAL A 250 -20.83 4.94 22.14
CA VAL A 250 -21.15 3.90 23.13
C VAL A 250 -20.64 4.27 24.53
N ASP A 251 -21.27 3.73 25.58
CA ASP A 251 -20.89 4.03 26.97
C ASP A 251 -19.61 3.28 27.39
N LYS A 252 -19.39 2.07 26.86
CA LYS A 252 -18.21 1.24 27.12
C LYS A 252 -17.58 0.79 25.81
N PHE A 253 -16.25 0.69 25.77
CA PHE A 253 -15.54 0.30 24.54
C PHE A 253 -15.96 -1.09 24.02
N GLU A 254 -16.19 -2.04 24.93
CA GLU A 254 -16.62 -3.41 24.64
C GLU A 254 -17.98 -3.45 23.90
N ASP A 255 -18.79 -2.39 24.04
CA ASP A 255 -20.10 -2.31 23.40
C ASP A 255 -20.01 -2.15 21.87
N LEU A 256 -18.86 -1.71 21.34
CA LEU A 256 -18.61 -1.63 19.88
C LEU A 256 -18.67 -3.01 19.20
N PHE A 257 -18.38 -4.08 19.94
CA PHE A 257 -18.31 -5.45 19.42
C PHE A 257 -19.63 -6.21 19.51
N LYS A 258 -20.65 -5.60 20.13
CA LYS A 258 -21.96 -6.22 20.30
C LYS A 258 -22.81 -6.07 19.02
N PRO A 259 -23.41 -7.15 18.49
CA PRO A 259 -24.22 -7.10 17.27
C PRO A 259 -25.34 -6.06 17.27
N GLU A 260 -25.95 -5.82 18.43
CA GLU A 260 -27.01 -4.81 18.63
C GLU A 260 -26.52 -3.37 18.45
N ASN A 261 -25.22 -3.11 18.63
CA ASN A 261 -24.60 -1.79 18.47
C ASN A 261 -23.93 -1.61 17.10
N LYS A 262 -24.22 -2.48 16.12
CA LYS A 262 -23.60 -2.46 14.79
C LYS A 262 -23.54 -1.07 14.15
N GLU A 263 -24.65 -0.32 14.15
CA GLU A 263 -24.68 1.01 13.52
C GLU A 263 -23.83 2.04 14.29
N LYS A 264 -23.81 1.96 15.63
CA LYS A 264 -22.95 2.81 16.47
C LYS A 264 -21.47 2.51 16.22
N ALA A 265 -21.11 1.23 16.08
CA ALA A 265 -19.76 0.80 15.76
C ALA A 265 -19.32 1.30 14.37
N LEU A 266 -20.22 1.25 13.37
CA LEU A 266 -19.95 1.80 12.04
C LEU A 266 -19.78 3.33 12.05
N ASN A 267 -20.57 4.06 12.85
CA ASN A 267 -20.40 5.51 13.00
C ASN A 267 -19.08 5.86 13.70
N CYS A 268 -18.69 5.08 14.71
CA CYS A 268 -17.41 5.23 15.40
C CYS A 268 -16.23 4.94 14.46
N SER A 269 -16.29 3.89 13.64
CA SER A 269 -15.22 3.60 12.68
C SER A 269 -15.13 4.66 11.59
N SER A 270 -16.25 5.26 11.18
CA SER A 270 -16.25 6.44 10.30
C SER A 270 -15.51 7.63 10.89
N ASP A 271 -15.61 7.88 12.21
CA ASP A 271 -14.85 8.95 12.89
C ASP A 271 -13.34 8.65 12.91
N MET A 272 -12.96 7.39 13.18
CA MET A 272 -11.56 6.96 13.10
C MET A 272 -10.98 7.09 11.69
N VAL A 273 -11.74 6.69 10.66
CA VAL A 273 -11.33 6.84 9.25
C VAL A 273 -11.19 8.31 8.89
N LEU A 274 -12.13 9.17 9.30
CA LEU A 274 -12.04 10.62 9.10
C LEU A 274 -10.74 11.18 9.68
N ASN A 275 -10.43 10.86 10.93
CA ASN A 275 -9.22 11.31 11.61
C ASN A 275 -7.92 10.84 10.91
N ALA A 276 -7.92 9.65 10.31
CA ALA A 276 -6.79 9.19 9.50
C ALA A 276 -6.67 9.93 8.15
N LEU A 277 -7.79 10.18 7.47
CA LEU A 277 -7.83 10.85 6.16
C LEU A 277 -7.31 12.30 6.21
N GLU A 278 -7.31 12.95 7.38
CA GLU A 278 -6.77 14.30 7.57
C GLU A 278 -5.27 14.42 7.26
N HIS A 279 -4.54 13.30 7.24
CA HIS A 279 -3.11 13.24 6.91
C HIS A 279 -2.82 12.97 5.42
N ALA A 280 -3.82 12.54 4.64
CA ALA A 280 -3.59 11.97 3.31
C ALA A 280 -3.03 12.97 2.29
N ASP A 281 -3.46 14.24 2.34
CA ASP A 281 -2.94 15.28 1.44
C ASP A 281 -1.49 15.66 1.77
N GLU A 282 -1.14 15.70 3.06
CA GLU A 282 0.24 15.91 3.50
C GLU A 282 1.16 14.74 3.10
N CYS A 283 0.65 13.49 3.12
CA CYS A 283 1.39 12.35 2.59
C CYS A 283 1.69 12.50 1.10
N LEU A 284 0.71 12.91 0.29
CA LEU A 284 0.93 13.15 -1.14
C LEU A 284 1.92 14.30 -1.38
N TYR A 285 1.85 15.37 -0.58
CA TYR A 285 2.83 16.45 -0.62
C TYR A 285 4.24 15.97 -0.31
N TYR A 286 4.39 15.15 0.74
CA TYR A 286 5.68 14.57 1.12
C TYR A 286 6.28 13.75 -0.03
N LEU A 287 5.48 12.89 -0.68
CA LEU A 287 5.93 12.06 -1.79
C LEU A 287 6.45 12.87 -2.99
N ALA A 288 5.90 14.07 -3.21
CA ALA A 288 6.37 14.99 -4.26
C ALA A 288 7.80 15.54 -3.99
N GLY A 289 8.28 15.47 -2.74
CA GLY A 289 9.62 15.92 -2.35
C GLY A 289 10.72 14.85 -2.52
N LEU A 290 10.38 13.64 -2.94
CA LEU A 290 11.33 12.53 -3.11
C LEU A 290 11.93 12.55 -4.53
N ARG A 291 13.25 12.41 -4.63
CA ARG A 291 14.00 12.58 -5.89
C ARG A 291 14.50 11.27 -6.50
N GLU A 292 14.71 10.26 -5.66
CA GLU A 292 15.22 8.95 -6.10
C GLU A 292 14.08 7.92 -6.13
N GLN A 293 14.04 7.12 -7.20
CA GLN A 293 12.89 6.26 -7.50
C GLN A 293 12.67 5.16 -6.46
N SER A 294 13.73 4.52 -5.95
CA SER A 294 13.58 3.49 -4.92
C SER A 294 13.09 4.07 -3.58
N VAL A 295 13.54 5.27 -3.20
CA VAL A 295 13.04 6.00 -2.03
C VAL A 295 11.57 6.39 -2.22
N PHE A 296 11.20 6.86 -3.42
CA PHE A 296 9.81 7.13 -3.76
C PHE A 296 8.96 5.86 -3.63
N ASN A 297 9.39 4.73 -4.21
CA ASN A 297 8.67 3.45 -4.14
C ASN A 297 8.49 2.99 -2.69
N PHE A 298 9.58 3.04 -1.91
CA PHE A 298 9.60 2.67 -0.49
C PHE A 298 8.58 3.47 0.32
N CYS A 299 8.42 4.77 0.05
CA CYS A 299 7.42 5.61 0.73
C CYS A 299 6.01 5.48 0.13
N ALA A 300 5.87 5.41 -1.19
CA ALA A 300 4.58 5.44 -1.87
C ALA A 300 3.77 4.16 -1.67
N ILE A 301 4.42 2.98 -1.73
CA ILE A 301 3.74 1.68 -1.63
C ILE A 301 2.97 1.55 -0.30
N PRO A 302 3.56 1.80 0.89
CA PRO A 302 2.82 1.74 2.15
C PRO A 302 1.65 2.74 2.21
N GLN A 303 1.81 3.95 1.66
CA GLN A 303 0.76 4.97 1.68
C GLN A 303 -0.42 4.62 0.77
N SER A 304 -0.16 4.05 -0.41
CA SER A 304 -1.19 3.51 -1.29
C SER A 304 -1.94 2.34 -0.66
N MET A 305 -1.24 1.45 0.05
CA MET A 305 -1.88 0.38 0.82
C MET A 305 -2.70 0.91 1.99
N ALA A 306 -2.26 2.00 2.61
CA ALA A 306 -2.97 2.65 3.71
C ALA A 306 -4.31 3.24 3.26
N ILE A 307 -4.35 4.01 2.17
CA ILE A 307 -5.62 4.56 1.67
C ILE A 307 -6.58 3.47 1.19
N ALA A 308 -6.07 2.39 0.57
CA ALA A 308 -6.87 1.23 0.20
C ALA A 308 -7.45 0.51 1.44
N THR A 309 -6.66 0.39 2.50
CA THR A 309 -7.10 -0.20 3.76
C THR A 309 -8.14 0.68 4.45
N MET A 310 -8.00 1.99 4.42
CA MET A 310 -9.01 2.94 4.93
C MET A 310 -10.34 2.80 4.18
N ASP A 311 -10.30 2.69 2.86
CA ASP A 311 -11.48 2.41 2.03
C ASP A 311 -12.13 1.04 2.38
N LEU A 312 -11.31 0.02 2.69
CA LEU A 312 -11.79 -1.28 3.15
C LEU A 312 -12.44 -1.22 4.56
N CYS A 313 -11.89 -0.42 5.47
CA CYS A 313 -12.40 -0.26 6.84
C CYS A 313 -13.68 0.59 6.87
N PHE A 314 -13.79 1.57 5.96
CA PHE A 314 -14.89 2.52 5.95
C PHE A 314 -16.25 1.82 5.81
N ARG A 315 -17.11 2.03 6.82
CA ARG A 315 -18.44 1.44 6.93
C ARG A 315 -18.47 -0.10 6.82
N ASN A 316 -17.41 -0.79 7.23
CA ASN A 316 -17.29 -2.25 7.15
C ASN A 316 -17.34 -2.95 8.51
N TYR A 317 -18.49 -3.50 8.87
CA TYR A 317 -18.69 -4.12 10.20
C TYR A 317 -17.82 -5.38 10.43
N ALA A 318 -17.31 -6.00 9.36
CA ALA A 318 -16.49 -7.20 9.49
C ALA A 318 -15.21 -6.96 10.33
N MET A 319 -14.70 -5.72 10.38
CA MET A 319 -13.52 -5.36 11.17
C MET A 319 -13.71 -5.56 12.68
N PHE A 320 -14.96 -5.46 13.18
CA PHE A 320 -15.28 -5.72 14.59
C PHE A 320 -15.46 -7.22 14.89
N GLN A 321 -15.49 -8.07 13.86
CA GLN A 321 -15.69 -9.51 13.99
C GLN A 321 -14.41 -10.29 13.74
N ARG A 322 -13.50 -9.75 12.92
CA ARG A 322 -12.24 -10.37 12.53
C ARG A 322 -11.32 -9.32 11.91
N ASN A 323 -10.05 -9.67 11.79
CA ASN A 323 -9.11 -8.90 10.99
C ASN A 323 -9.46 -8.94 9.51
N ILE A 324 -9.60 -7.75 8.92
CA ILE A 324 -9.84 -7.53 7.49
C ILE A 324 -8.54 -7.09 6.83
N LYS A 325 -8.28 -7.52 5.60
CA LYS A 325 -7.07 -7.15 4.85
C LYS A 325 -7.41 -6.99 3.38
N ILE A 326 -6.73 -6.06 2.71
CA ILE A 326 -6.74 -6.01 1.24
C ILE A 326 -6.25 -7.34 0.69
N THR A 327 -6.77 -7.74 -0.46
CA THR A 327 -6.39 -9.05 -1.02
C THR A 327 -4.95 -8.99 -1.52
N LYS A 328 -4.29 -10.14 -1.64
CA LYS A 328 -2.93 -10.20 -2.17
C LYS A 328 -2.82 -9.65 -3.59
N GLY A 329 -3.84 -9.87 -4.42
CA GLY A 329 -3.88 -9.34 -5.78
C GLY A 329 -4.01 -7.83 -5.82
N GLU A 330 -4.86 -7.26 -4.95
CA GLU A 330 -4.97 -5.80 -4.80
C GLU A 330 -3.67 -5.20 -4.27
N ALA A 331 -3.03 -5.83 -3.27
CA ALA A 331 -1.73 -5.40 -2.79
C ALA A 331 -0.67 -5.39 -3.91
N CYS A 332 -0.57 -6.44 -4.73
CA CYS A 332 0.34 -6.46 -5.88
C CYS A 332 -0.01 -5.39 -6.92
N GLN A 333 -1.30 -5.15 -7.18
CA GLN A 333 -1.72 -4.08 -8.09
C GLN A 333 -1.26 -2.71 -7.57
N LEU A 334 -1.49 -2.42 -6.29
CA LEU A 334 -1.06 -1.17 -5.65
C LEU A 334 0.47 -1.02 -5.69
N MET A 335 1.22 -2.10 -5.51
CA MET A 335 2.68 -2.07 -5.64
C MET A 335 3.09 -1.67 -7.06
N ILE A 336 2.49 -2.26 -8.10
CA ILE A 336 2.78 -1.92 -9.51
C ILE A 336 2.39 -0.48 -9.84
N GLU A 337 1.25 0.00 -9.33
CA GLU A 337 0.78 1.37 -9.57
C GLU A 337 1.67 2.39 -8.84
N SER A 338 2.10 2.08 -7.62
CA SER A 338 2.85 3.01 -6.76
C SER A 338 4.34 3.10 -7.08
N THR A 339 4.88 2.26 -7.96
CA THR A 339 6.28 2.32 -8.40
C THR A 339 6.49 3.14 -9.66
N GLN A 340 5.42 3.62 -10.30
CA GLN A 340 5.52 4.30 -11.60
C GLN A 340 5.89 5.78 -11.44
N ASN A 341 5.03 6.56 -10.81
CA ASN A 341 5.23 7.98 -10.54
C ASN A 341 4.14 8.52 -9.60
N LEU A 342 4.30 9.77 -9.18
CA LEU A 342 3.36 10.45 -8.27
C LEU A 342 1.94 10.59 -8.85
N GLN A 343 1.78 10.76 -10.17
CA GLN A 343 0.44 10.91 -10.76
C GLN A 343 -0.37 9.62 -10.60
N VAL A 344 0.25 8.46 -10.84
CA VAL A 344 -0.43 7.16 -10.67
C VAL A 344 -0.77 6.91 -9.20
N VAL A 345 0.10 7.29 -8.25
CA VAL A 345 -0.22 7.25 -6.81
C VAL A 345 -1.41 8.16 -6.49
N CYS A 346 -1.46 9.36 -7.06
CA CYS A 346 -2.60 10.26 -6.89
C CYS A 346 -3.90 9.64 -7.45
N ASP A 347 -3.83 8.93 -8.57
CA ASP A 347 -4.99 8.22 -9.14
C ASP A 347 -5.47 7.08 -8.22
N VAL A 348 -4.55 6.37 -7.57
CA VAL A 348 -4.88 5.39 -6.51
C VAL A 348 -5.62 6.05 -5.36
N PHE A 349 -5.12 7.18 -4.85
CA PHE A 349 -5.79 7.93 -3.78
C PHE A 349 -7.18 8.40 -4.23
N LYS A 350 -7.31 9.00 -5.42
CA LYS A 350 -8.59 9.41 -6.02
C LYS A 350 -9.57 8.25 -6.09
N LYS A 351 -9.14 7.08 -6.58
CA LYS A 351 -9.98 5.87 -6.68
C LYS A 351 -10.58 5.47 -5.33
N HIS A 352 -9.75 5.40 -4.28
CA HIS A 352 -10.19 4.97 -2.95
C HIS A 352 -11.01 6.04 -2.23
N VAL A 353 -10.64 7.32 -2.35
CA VAL A 353 -11.42 8.45 -1.83
C VAL A 353 -12.81 8.51 -2.49
N HIS A 354 -12.89 8.27 -3.80
CA HIS A 354 -14.16 8.21 -4.52
C HIS A 354 -15.02 7.02 -4.07
N SER A 355 -14.41 5.87 -3.79
CA SER A 355 -15.10 4.70 -3.21
C SER A 355 -15.64 5.00 -1.80
N ILE A 356 -14.85 5.62 -0.94
CA ILE A 356 -15.29 6.10 0.40
C ILE A 356 -16.48 7.03 0.25
N ARG A 357 -16.40 8.03 -0.63
CA ARG A 357 -17.49 8.99 -0.88
C ARG A 357 -18.77 8.31 -1.38
N LYS A 358 -18.67 7.28 -2.22
CA LYS A 358 -19.82 6.46 -2.67
C LYS A 358 -20.45 5.65 -1.53
N LYS A 359 -19.65 5.18 -0.59
CA LYS A 359 -20.11 4.45 0.61
C LYS A 359 -20.65 5.39 1.69
N ASN A 360 -20.26 6.67 1.67
CA ASN A 360 -20.63 7.66 2.66
C ASN A 360 -22.13 8.01 2.54
N ARG A 361 -22.88 7.87 3.64
CA ARG A 361 -24.33 8.03 3.65
C ARG A 361 -24.75 9.19 4.54
N PRO A 362 -25.82 9.95 4.21
CA PRO A 362 -26.28 11.07 5.04
C PRO A 362 -26.66 10.72 6.48
N GLN A 363 -26.92 9.44 6.78
CA GLN A 363 -27.20 8.96 8.14
C GLN A 363 -25.95 8.89 9.02
N ASP A 364 -24.76 8.91 8.44
CA ASP A 364 -23.50 8.94 9.18
C ASP A 364 -23.34 10.34 9.84
N PRO A 365 -23.12 10.42 11.16
CA PRO A 365 -22.90 11.70 11.85
C PRO A 365 -21.74 12.51 11.27
N ASN A 366 -20.77 11.85 10.66
CA ASN A 366 -19.58 12.46 10.07
C ASN A 366 -19.70 12.69 8.55
N PHE A 367 -20.88 12.50 7.96
CA PHE A 367 -21.11 12.58 6.50
C PHE A 367 -20.47 13.81 5.84
N LEU A 368 -20.72 15.01 6.39
CA LEU A 368 -20.21 16.25 5.83
C LEU A 368 -18.69 16.37 6.00
N LYS A 369 -18.16 16.02 7.18
CA LYS A 369 -16.72 16.09 7.47
C LYS A 369 -15.92 15.13 6.58
N ILE A 370 -16.40 13.89 6.40
CA ILE A 370 -15.80 12.92 5.48
C ILE A 370 -15.82 13.45 4.05
N SER A 371 -16.95 14.02 3.61
CA SER A 371 -17.04 14.61 2.26
C SER A 371 -16.05 15.75 2.05
N ILE A 372 -15.82 16.57 3.08
CA ILE A 372 -14.81 17.64 3.07
C ILE A 372 -13.39 17.07 3.03
N ALA A 373 -13.06 16.08 3.87
CA ALA A 373 -11.75 15.44 3.88
C ALA A 373 -11.42 14.79 2.52
N CYS A 374 -12.37 14.04 1.95
CA CYS A 374 -12.27 13.51 0.60
C CYS A 374 -12.04 14.61 -0.45
N GLY A 375 -12.83 15.69 -0.38
CA GLY A 375 -12.70 16.83 -1.28
C GLY A 375 -11.37 17.56 -1.16
N LYS A 376 -10.78 17.66 0.04
CA LYS A 376 -9.46 18.25 0.29
C LYS A 376 -8.37 17.45 -0.43
N ILE A 377 -8.42 16.12 -0.35
CA ILE A 377 -7.48 15.24 -1.06
C ILE A 377 -7.63 15.39 -2.57
N GLU A 378 -8.86 15.39 -3.09
CA GLU A 378 -9.12 15.60 -4.53
C GLU A 378 -8.61 16.97 -5.00
N GLN A 379 -8.91 18.03 -4.25
CA GLN A 379 -8.46 19.39 -4.55
C GLN A 379 -6.93 19.51 -4.52
N PHE A 380 -6.28 18.86 -3.56
CA PHE A 380 -4.82 18.79 -3.50
C PHE A 380 -4.26 18.14 -4.76
N ILE A 381 -4.81 17.00 -5.17
CA ILE A 381 -4.36 16.30 -6.38
C ILE A 381 -4.59 17.15 -7.63
N GLU A 382 -5.74 17.81 -7.77
CA GLU A 382 -6.01 18.73 -8.89
C GLU A 382 -5.05 19.94 -8.90
N SER A 383 -4.53 20.35 -7.74
CA SER A 383 -3.54 21.43 -7.67
C SER A 383 -2.16 21.03 -8.22
N ILE A 384 -1.78 19.75 -8.08
CA ILE A 384 -0.51 19.21 -8.59
C ILE A 384 -0.67 18.75 -10.04
N PHE A 385 -1.79 18.09 -10.36
CA PHE A 385 -2.11 17.53 -11.67
C PHE A 385 -3.48 18.04 -12.14
N PRO A 386 -3.56 19.27 -12.69
CA PRO A 386 -4.82 19.84 -13.15
C PRO A 386 -5.45 18.98 -14.24
N SER A 387 -6.70 18.57 -14.04
CA SER A 387 -7.50 17.94 -15.09
C SER A 387 -7.70 18.92 -16.25
N GLN A 388 -7.36 18.49 -17.46
CA GLN A 388 -7.68 19.28 -18.64
C GLN A 388 -9.19 19.17 -18.87
N LYS A 389 -9.92 20.29 -18.75
CA LYS A 389 -11.34 20.32 -19.11
C LYS A 389 -11.46 20.03 -20.60
N ILE A 390 -12.44 19.23 -20.98
CA ILE A 390 -12.71 18.86 -22.39
C ILE A 390 -12.84 20.13 -23.26
N GLU A 391 -13.40 21.21 -22.69
CA GLU A 391 -13.50 22.52 -23.33
C GLU A 391 -12.14 23.15 -23.64
N ASP A 392 -11.16 23.03 -22.73
CA ASP A 392 -9.80 23.56 -22.91
C ASP A 392 -9.00 22.73 -23.92
N VAL A 393 -9.21 21.41 -23.95
CA VAL A 393 -8.63 20.49 -24.96
C VAL A 393 -9.24 20.76 -26.33
N LEU A 394 -10.56 20.91 -26.43
CA LEU A 394 -11.25 21.26 -27.68
C LEU A 394 -10.86 22.66 -28.18
N ALA A 395 -10.65 23.62 -27.28
CA ALA A 395 -10.17 24.96 -27.61
C ALA A 395 -8.72 24.94 -28.11
N LYS A 396 -7.83 24.17 -27.46
CA LYS A 396 -6.45 23.95 -27.93
C LYS A 396 -6.40 23.24 -29.29
N ASN A 397 -7.17 22.17 -29.47
CA ASN A 397 -7.22 21.43 -30.72
C ASN A 397 -7.75 22.29 -31.87
N LYS A 398 -8.80 23.11 -31.64
CA LYS A 398 -9.26 24.09 -32.63
C LYS A 398 -8.19 25.14 -32.95
N ALA A 399 -7.45 25.63 -31.96
CA ALA A 399 -6.39 26.60 -32.17
C ALA A 399 -5.19 26.01 -32.92
N GLU A 400 -4.88 24.72 -32.72
CA GLU A 400 -3.82 23.99 -33.44
C GLU A 400 -4.25 23.61 -34.88
N GLU A 401 -5.50 23.19 -35.10
CA GLU A 401 -6.06 22.98 -36.45
C GLU A 401 -6.06 24.27 -37.28
N THR A 402 -6.25 25.43 -36.65
CA THR A 402 -6.20 26.73 -37.33
C THR A 402 -4.75 27.16 -37.66
N LYS A 403 -3.74 26.54 -37.02
CA LYS A 403 -2.31 26.83 -37.23
C LYS A 403 -1.60 25.81 -38.13
N ALA A 404 -2.17 24.63 -38.36
CA ALA A 404 -1.60 23.63 -39.26
C ALA A 404 -1.75 24.06 -40.73
N GLN A 405 -0.65 24.37 -41.41
CA GLN A 405 -0.62 24.56 -42.86
C GLN A 405 -0.95 23.25 -43.61
N PRO A 406 -1.44 23.31 -44.86
CA PRO A 406 -2.03 22.15 -45.57
C PRO A 406 -1.07 21.01 -45.97
N GLY A 407 0.19 21.03 -45.50
CA GLY A 407 1.25 20.14 -45.97
C GLY A 407 1.31 18.75 -45.33
N ASP A 408 0.70 18.53 -44.16
CA ASP A 408 0.99 17.35 -43.32
C ASP A 408 0.14 16.10 -43.65
N LYS A 409 -0.97 16.25 -44.39
CA LYS A 409 -1.86 15.11 -44.73
C LYS A 409 -1.26 14.15 -45.75
N GLY A 410 -0.27 14.57 -46.53
CA GLY A 410 0.37 13.75 -47.56
C GLY A 410 1.25 12.65 -46.96
N ASP A 411 2.08 13.01 -45.98
CA ASP A 411 3.04 12.10 -45.36
C ASP A 411 2.36 11.05 -44.49
N THR A 412 1.25 11.39 -43.81
CA THR A 412 0.47 10.42 -43.05
C THR A 412 -0.19 9.38 -43.96
N MET A 413 -0.73 9.78 -45.12
CA MET A 413 -1.32 8.84 -46.08
C MET A 413 -0.26 7.94 -46.74
N ILE A 414 0.93 8.46 -47.00
CA ILE A 414 2.06 7.66 -47.52
C ILE A 414 2.50 6.63 -46.48
N LEU A 415 2.56 6.99 -45.19
CA LEU A 415 2.90 6.07 -44.11
C LEU A 415 1.85 4.96 -43.94
N PHE A 416 0.56 5.30 -43.96
CA PHE A 416 -0.52 4.31 -43.92
C PHE A 416 -0.49 3.38 -45.15
N GLY A 417 -0.20 3.93 -46.34
CA GLY A 417 -0.01 3.13 -47.56
C GLY A 417 1.19 2.17 -47.46
N ALA A 418 2.31 2.61 -46.90
CA ALA A 418 3.50 1.78 -46.71
C ALA A 418 3.25 0.64 -45.71
N VAL A 419 2.59 0.91 -44.59
CA VAL A 419 2.23 -0.11 -43.59
C VAL A 419 1.25 -1.13 -44.17
N ALA A 420 0.22 -0.68 -44.89
CA ALA A 420 -0.73 -1.58 -45.55
C ALA A 420 -0.03 -2.48 -46.59
N THR A 421 0.90 -1.91 -47.37
CA THR A 421 1.67 -2.66 -48.36
C THR A 421 2.57 -3.71 -47.69
N MET A 422 3.23 -3.35 -46.58
CA MET A 422 4.07 -4.28 -45.81
C MET A 422 3.24 -5.46 -45.26
N LEU A 423 2.05 -5.18 -44.72
CA LEU A 423 1.15 -6.23 -44.21
C LEU A 423 0.69 -7.18 -45.34
N VAL A 424 0.41 -6.66 -46.53
CA VAL A 424 0.07 -7.48 -47.70
C VAL A 424 1.25 -8.35 -48.12
N VAL A 425 2.47 -7.82 -48.16
CA VAL A 425 3.68 -8.59 -48.51
C VAL A 425 3.92 -9.72 -47.49
N ILE A 426 3.74 -9.44 -46.20
CA ILE A 426 3.86 -10.46 -45.14
C ILE A 426 2.78 -11.54 -45.32
N ALA A 427 1.53 -11.16 -45.55
CA ALA A 427 0.44 -12.13 -45.76
C ALA A 427 0.67 -13.01 -47.00
N VAL A 428 1.10 -12.43 -48.12
CA VAL A 428 1.37 -13.18 -49.36
C VAL A 428 2.57 -14.11 -49.20
N SER A 429 3.64 -13.67 -48.54
CA SER A 429 4.80 -14.52 -48.27
C SER A 429 4.47 -15.67 -47.32
N MET A 430 3.65 -15.45 -46.29
CA MET A 430 3.15 -16.52 -45.41
C MET A 430 2.31 -17.54 -46.18
N LEU A 431 1.41 -17.10 -47.07
CA LEU A 431 0.60 -18.00 -47.90
C LEU A 431 1.46 -18.78 -48.90
N PHE A 432 2.48 -18.16 -49.49
CA PHE A 432 3.41 -18.81 -50.40
C PHE A 432 4.26 -19.88 -49.71
N VAL A 433 4.74 -19.60 -48.48
CA VAL A 433 5.47 -20.58 -47.67
C VAL A 433 4.55 -21.74 -47.27
N ALA A 434 3.30 -21.47 -46.86
CA ALA A 434 2.32 -22.50 -46.56
C ALA A 434 2.03 -23.40 -47.79
N TRP A 435 1.97 -22.81 -48.99
CA TRP A 435 1.81 -23.55 -50.24
C TRP A 435 3.03 -24.44 -50.55
N MET A 436 4.25 -23.93 -50.41
CA MET A 436 5.49 -24.71 -50.57
C MET A 436 5.57 -25.89 -49.58
N LEU A 437 5.00 -25.73 -48.38
CA LEU A 437 4.94 -26.77 -47.35
C LEU A 437 3.73 -27.73 -47.50
N GLY A 438 2.99 -27.64 -48.61
CA GLY A 438 1.95 -28.60 -48.97
C GLY A 438 0.56 -28.32 -48.38
N ALA A 439 0.27 -27.07 -47.97
CA ALA A 439 -1.05 -26.70 -47.48
C ALA A 439 -2.13 -26.87 -48.56
N ARG A 440 -3.20 -27.59 -48.21
CA ARG A 440 -4.39 -27.84 -49.05
C ARG A 440 -5.42 -26.73 -48.90
N PHE A 441 -5.24 -25.65 -49.68
CA PHE A 441 -6.12 -24.47 -49.66
C PHE A 441 -7.54 -24.75 -50.16
N ASP A 442 -7.75 -25.84 -50.89
CA ASP A 442 -9.03 -26.37 -51.32
C ASP A 442 -9.91 -26.81 -50.13
N THR A 443 -9.34 -27.51 -49.15
CA THR A 443 -10.06 -27.88 -47.91
C THR A 443 -10.30 -26.67 -47.00
N ALA A 444 -9.32 -25.78 -46.86
CA ALA A 444 -9.44 -24.59 -46.01
C ALA A 444 -10.50 -23.61 -46.52
N TYR A 445 -10.64 -23.46 -47.84
CA TYR A 445 -11.67 -22.61 -48.44
C TYR A 445 -13.08 -23.16 -48.25
N VAL A 446 -13.25 -24.49 -48.32
CA VAL A 446 -14.54 -25.15 -48.06
C VAL A 446 -14.94 -25.01 -46.59
N GLU A 447 -14.01 -25.19 -45.66
CA GLU A 447 -14.25 -24.98 -44.22
C GLU A 447 -14.53 -23.51 -43.88
N PHE A 448 -13.80 -22.57 -44.47
CA PHE A 448 -14.03 -21.14 -44.28
C PHE A 448 -15.42 -20.72 -44.77
N LYS A 449 -15.84 -21.21 -45.94
CA LYS A 449 -17.18 -20.93 -46.50
C LYS A 449 -18.29 -21.56 -45.65
N LYS A 450 -18.03 -22.72 -45.04
CA LYS A 450 -18.93 -23.39 -44.11
C LYS A 450 -19.06 -22.60 -42.80
N ALA A 451 -17.94 -22.14 -42.24
CA ALA A 451 -17.92 -21.29 -41.04
C ALA A 451 -18.62 -19.94 -41.27
N LEU A 452 -18.47 -19.33 -42.45
CA LEU A 452 -19.17 -18.08 -42.80
C LEU A 452 -20.69 -18.29 -42.95
N GLY A 453 -21.10 -19.46 -43.47
CA GLY A 453 -22.51 -19.85 -43.57
C GLY A 453 -23.16 -20.16 -42.22
N GLU A 454 -22.42 -20.79 -41.30
CA GLU A 454 -22.86 -21.03 -39.93
C GLU A 454 -22.99 -19.73 -39.14
N LEU A 455 -22.07 -18.77 -39.33
CA LEU A 455 -22.18 -17.43 -38.76
C LEU A 455 -23.41 -16.67 -39.27
N SER A 456 -23.73 -16.73 -40.57
CA SER A 456 -24.90 -16.01 -41.11
C SER A 456 -26.24 -16.65 -40.69
N ALA A 457 -26.27 -17.98 -40.48
CA ALA A 457 -27.42 -18.69 -39.94
C ALA A 457 -27.68 -18.34 -38.46
N GLN A 458 -26.63 -18.09 -37.67
CA GLN A 458 -26.75 -17.68 -36.27
C GLN A 458 -27.30 -16.26 -36.11
N PHE A 459 -27.09 -15.38 -37.10
CA PHE A 459 -27.59 -13.99 -37.09
C PHE A 459 -29.01 -13.84 -37.65
N SER A 460 -29.58 -14.86 -38.30
CA SER A 460 -30.91 -14.80 -38.95
C SER A 460 -32.03 -15.51 -38.17
N GLY A 461 -31.71 -16.19 -37.05
CA GLY A 461 -32.66 -17.00 -36.28
C GLY A 461 -32.99 -16.46 -34.89
N GLN A 462 -33.56 -15.25 -34.76
CA GLN A 462 -34.28 -14.82 -33.55
C GLN A 462 -35.24 -13.65 -33.80
N SER A 463 -36.52 -13.93 -34.11
CA SER A 463 -37.65 -13.01 -33.86
C SER A 463 -39.01 -13.74 -33.80
N ILE A 464 -39.48 -13.98 -32.57
CA ILE A 464 -40.84 -13.79 -32.00
C ILE A 464 -42.08 -14.07 -32.89
N THR A 465 -42.98 -14.98 -32.44
CA THR A 465 -44.40 -14.73 -32.03
C THR A 465 -45.12 -16.07 -31.78
N THR A 466 -45.49 -16.40 -30.53
CA THR A 466 -46.86 -16.34 -29.96
C THR A 466 -47.95 -17.08 -30.74
N GLY A 467 -48.60 -18.06 -30.11
CA GLY A 467 -49.94 -18.50 -30.52
C GLY A 467 -50.26 -19.98 -30.31
N THR A 468 -50.84 -20.29 -29.15
CA THR A 468 -52.02 -21.17 -28.97
C THR A 468 -52.09 -22.57 -29.61
N GLU A 469 -52.18 -23.53 -28.68
CA GLU A 469 -53.24 -24.56 -28.57
C GLU A 469 -53.25 -25.84 -29.42
N ASN A 470 -53.38 -26.92 -28.64
CA ASN A 470 -54.19 -28.12 -28.81
C ASN A 470 -53.71 -29.25 -29.74
N GLY A 471 -53.43 -30.39 -29.09
CA GLY A 471 -54.33 -31.54 -29.28
C GLY A 471 -53.73 -32.82 -29.86
N HIS A 472 -53.58 -33.81 -28.98
CA HIS A 472 -53.97 -35.22 -29.13
C HIS A 472 -53.26 -36.19 -30.10
N GLY A 473 -53.08 -37.42 -29.57
CA GLY A 473 -52.91 -38.70 -30.28
C GLY A 473 -51.53 -39.30 -30.05
N GLU A 474 -51.30 -40.20 -29.08
CA GLU A 474 -51.52 -41.66 -29.23
C GLU A 474 -51.00 -42.16 -30.58
N LEU A 475 -49.97 -43.01 -30.67
CA LEU A 475 -49.64 -44.23 -29.93
C LEU A 475 -48.12 -44.42 -29.79
#